data_AF-A0A974X0U1-F1
#
_entry.id   AF-A0A974X0U1-F1
#
_cell.length_a   1.000
_cell.length_b   1.000
_cell.length_c   1.000
_cell.angle_alpha   90.00
_cell.angle_beta   90.00
_cell.angle_gamma   90.00
#
_symmetry.space_group_name_H-M   'P 1'
#
loop_
_entity.id
_entity.type
_entity.pdbx_description
1 polymer ?
#
loop_
_entity_poly.entity_id
_entity_poly.type
_entity_poly.pdbx_seq_one_letter_code
_entity_poly.pdbx_strand_id
1 'polypeptide(L)'
;MDVMTATATTVMAVCPKAPPGAVGPTDEITSYVLWGVVVLFGLGIIIAIGVIIAGRVFSLPHASKVGVISVVVVFACAIAYLVLPGMLNGILGKGCI
;
A
#
# COMPACT_ATOMS: atom_id res chain seq x y z
N MET A 1 -3.65 -24.79 10.33
CA MET A 1 -2.90 -26.04 10.33
C MET A 1 -1.40 -25.75 10.27
N ASP A 2 -0.82 -24.99 11.22
CA ASP A 2 0.64 -24.72 11.19
C ASP A 2 1.23 -24.58 12.60
N VAL A 3 0.73 -25.41 13.52
CA VAL A 3 1.39 -25.62 14.83
C VAL A 3 2.78 -26.28 14.65
N MET A 4 3.09 -26.73 13.42
CA MET A 4 4.39 -27.31 13.01
C MET A 4 5.49 -26.27 12.76
N THR A 5 5.17 -24.98 12.57
CA THR A 5 6.20 -23.93 12.38
C THR A 5 6.77 -23.44 13.71
N ALA A 6 6.17 -23.83 14.85
CA ALA A 6 6.56 -23.36 16.18
C ALA A 6 7.77 -24.11 16.78
N THR A 7 8.21 -25.23 16.20
CA THR A 7 9.23 -26.11 16.81
C THR A 7 10.57 -26.18 16.07
N ALA A 8 10.68 -25.66 14.85
CA ALA A 8 11.89 -25.81 14.01
C ALA A 8 12.95 -24.71 14.18
N THR A 9 12.70 -23.64 14.94
CA THR A 9 13.61 -22.48 15.05
C THR A 9 14.31 -22.34 16.41
N THR A 10 14.36 -23.40 17.22
CA THR A 10 15.02 -23.40 18.54
C THR A 10 16.55 -23.46 18.50
N VAL A 11 17.18 -23.42 17.32
CA VAL A 11 18.65 -23.48 17.23
C VAL A 11 19.16 -22.33 16.39
N MET A 12 19.63 -21.30 17.12
CA MET A 12 20.48 -20.19 16.66
C MET A 12 19.88 -19.30 15.57
N ALA A 13 19.10 -18.31 15.99
CA ALA A 13 18.83 -17.18 15.12
C ALA A 13 18.65 -15.88 15.90
N VAL A 14 19.50 -14.88 15.62
CA VAL A 14 19.38 -13.55 16.24
C VAL A 14 18.19 -12.86 15.60
N CYS A 15 17.04 -12.98 16.25
CA CYS A 15 15.82 -12.31 15.83
C CYS A 15 15.86 -10.84 16.27
N PRO A 16 15.58 -9.86 15.39
CA PRO A 16 15.33 -8.50 15.81
C PRO A 16 14.00 -8.47 16.57
N LYS A 17 14.06 -8.75 17.87
CA LYS A 17 12.93 -8.53 18.77
C LYS A 17 12.78 -7.02 18.91
N ALA A 18 11.74 -6.46 18.31
CA ALA A 18 11.38 -5.07 18.54
C ALA A 18 11.29 -4.84 20.07
N PRO A 19 12.02 -3.85 20.61
CA PRO A 19 12.12 -3.64 22.04
C PRO A 19 10.71 -3.50 22.66
N PRO A 20 10.43 -4.16 23.81
CA PRO A 20 9.13 -4.12 24.46
C PRO A 20 8.73 -2.66 24.73
N GLY A 21 7.66 -2.19 24.10
CA GLY A 21 7.18 -0.80 24.17
C GLY A 21 7.10 -0.07 22.82
N ALA A 22 7.78 -0.54 21.77
CA ALA A 22 7.74 0.09 20.44
C ALA A 22 6.64 -0.46 19.49
N VAL A 23 5.99 -1.57 19.86
CA VAL A 23 4.94 -2.19 19.04
C VAL A 23 3.68 -1.32 18.96
N GLY A 24 3.19 -0.81 20.09
CA GLY A 24 2.01 0.06 20.13
C GLY A 24 2.11 1.32 19.26
N PRO A 25 3.19 2.12 19.39
CA PRO A 25 3.36 3.32 18.57
C PRO A 25 3.50 3.02 17.07
N THR A 26 4.16 1.92 16.72
CA THR A 26 4.43 1.56 15.32
C THR A 26 3.17 1.06 14.62
N ASP A 27 2.34 0.27 15.32
CA ASP A 27 1.07 -0.23 14.80
C ASP A 27 0.05 0.91 14.62
N GLU A 28 0.00 1.86 15.56
CA GLU A 28 -0.88 3.02 15.47
C GLU A 28 -0.53 3.90 14.26
N ILE A 29 0.75 4.26 14.10
CA ILE A 29 1.23 5.07 12.96
C ILE A 29 0.97 4.34 11.64
N THR A 30 1.25 3.04 11.59
CA THR A 30 1.02 2.23 10.39
C THR A 30 -0.48 2.20 10.04
N SER A 31 -1.36 2.12 11.03
CA SER A 31 -2.82 2.12 10.82
C SER A 31 -3.34 3.45 10.27
N TYR A 32 -2.86 4.59 10.77
CA TYR A 32 -3.22 5.92 10.25
C TYR A 32 -2.76 6.11 8.81
N VAL A 33 -1.55 5.64 8.48
CA VAL A 33 -1.02 5.70 7.12
C VAL A 33 -1.86 4.84 6.18
N LEU A 34 -2.20 3.61 6.59
CA LEU A 34 -3.07 2.72 5.82
C LEU A 34 -4.42 3.36 5.53
N TRP A 35 -5.05 3.96 6.54
CA TRP A 35 -6.31 4.66 6.38
C TRP A 35 -6.18 5.89 5.47
N GLY A 36 -5.11 6.68 5.64
CA GLY A 36 -4.82 7.84 4.78
C GLY A 36 -4.64 7.48 3.31
N VAL A 37 -3.95 6.37 3.02
CA VAL A 37 -3.76 5.89 1.64
C VAL A 37 -5.09 5.43 1.03
N VAL A 38 -5.94 4.73 1.78
CA VAL A 38 -7.28 4.31 1.32
C VAL A 38 -8.14 5.53 0.95
N VAL A 39 -8.10 6.60 1.76
CA VAL A 39 -8.82 7.85 1.47
C VAL A 39 -8.27 8.53 0.21
N LEU A 40 -6.95 8.55 0.01
CA LEU A 40 -6.33 9.09 -1.21
C LEU A 40 -6.76 8.34 -2.48
N PHE A 41 -6.89 7.01 -2.41
CA PHE A 41 -7.43 6.22 -3.52
C PHE A 41 -8.89 6.58 -3.83
N GLY A 42 -9.73 6.71 -2.79
CA GLY A 42 -11.11 7.14 -2.96
C GLY A 42 -11.24 8.51 -3.63
N LEU A 43 -10.51 9.51 -3.12
CA LEU A 43 -10.45 10.85 -3.70
C LEU A 43 -9.93 10.84 -5.14
N GLY A 44 -8.90 10.04 -5.43
CA GLY A 44 -8.34 9.91 -6.78
C GLY A 44 -9.37 9.45 -7.81
N ILE A 45 -10.22 8.49 -7.46
CA ILE A 45 -11.30 8.01 -8.33
C ILE A 45 -12.35 9.12 -8.57
N ILE A 46 -12.77 9.82 -7.52
CA ILE A 46 -13.75 10.90 -7.63
C ILE A 46 -13.24 12.03 -8.53
N ILE A 47 -11.99 12.44 -8.34
CA ILE A 47 -11.35 13.50 -9.14
C ILE A 47 -11.19 13.05 -10.59
N ALA A 48 -10.81 11.79 -10.83
CA ALA A 48 -10.68 11.26 -12.19
C ALA A 48 -12.01 11.28 -12.95
N ILE A 49 -13.11 10.86 -12.32
CA ILE A 49 -14.45 10.95 -12.91
C ILE A 49 -14.82 12.41 -13.17
N GLY A 50 -14.55 13.31 -12.23
CA GLY A 50 -14.82 14.74 -12.36
C GLY A 50 -14.11 15.37 -13.56
N VAL A 51 -12.83 15.07 -13.78
CA VAL A 51 -12.07 15.56 -14.93
C VAL A 51 -12.57 15.00 -16.26
N ILE A 52 -12.97 13.73 -16.30
CA ILE A 52 -13.50 13.12 -17.53
C ILE A 52 -14.81 13.78 -17.95
N ILE A 53 -15.73 13.97 -17.00
CA ILE A 53 -17.02 14.62 -17.26
C ILE A 53 -16.82 16.09 -17.63
N ALA A 54 -16.04 16.84 -16.84
CA ALA A 54 -15.76 18.25 -17.12
C ALA A 54 -15.05 18.44 -18.47
N GLY A 55 -14.05 17.61 -18.78
CA GLY A 55 -13.32 17.67 -20.04
C GLY A 55 -14.19 17.39 -21.27
N ARG A 56 -15.20 16.52 -21.14
CA ARG A 56 -16.21 16.27 -22.19
C ARG A 56 -17.18 17.45 -22.34
N VAL A 57 -17.62 18.06 -21.25
CA VAL A 57 -18.56 19.20 -21.27
C VAL A 57 -17.91 20.45 -21.87
N PHE A 58 -16.64 20.72 -21.55
CA PHE A 58 -15.94 21.90 -22.05
C PHE A 58 -15.32 21.73 -23.45
N SER A 59 -15.51 20.58 -24.12
CA SER A 59 -14.94 20.28 -25.46
C SER A 59 -13.44 20.58 -25.57
N LEU A 60 -12.69 20.45 -24.47
CA LEU A 60 -11.25 20.64 -24.41
C LEU A 60 -10.57 19.27 -24.61
N PRO A 61 -10.07 18.94 -25.81
CA PRO A 61 -9.50 17.62 -26.09
C PRO A 61 -8.26 17.31 -25.23
N HIS A 62 -7.61 18.34 -24.69
CA HIS A 62 -6.46 18.19 -23.79
C HIS A 62 -6.88 17.68 -22.39
N ALA A 63 -8.00 18.15 -21.84
CA ALA A 63 -8.43 17.79 -20.49
C ALA A 63 -8.88 16.32 -20.41
N SER A 64 -9.58 15.83 -21.44
CA SER A 64 -10.05 14.44 -21.47
C SER A 64 -8.90 13.43 -21.60
N LYS A 65 -7.82 13.76 -22.35
CA LYS A 65 -6.62 12.90 -22.42
C LYS A 65 -5.94 12.77 -21.06
N VAL A 66 -5.75 13.89 -20.37
CA VAL A 66 -5.13 13.90 -19.03
C VAL A 66 -6.01 13.17 -18.01
N GLY A 67 -7.34 13.26 -18.13
CA GLY A 67 -8.28 12.51 -17.30
C GLY A 67 -8.18 10.99 -17.46
N VAL A 68 -7.97 10.48 -18.68
CA VAL A 68 -7.78 9.03 -18.88
C VAL A 68 -6.41 8.58 -18.36
N ILE A 69 -5.36 9.38 -18.59
CA ILE A 69 -4.01 9.09 -18.10
C ILE A 69 -3.99 9.01 -16.57
N SER A 70 -4.70 9.90 -15.87
CA SER A 70 -4.76 9.86 -14.39
C SER A 70 -5.44 8.59 -13.85
N VAL A 71 -6.47 8.07 -14.52
CA VAL A 71 -7.10 6.78 -14.14
C VAL A 71 -6.10 5.64 -14.22
N VAL A 72 -5.30 5.58 -15.30
CA VAL A 72 -4.28 4.53 -15.48
C VAL A 72 -3.21 4.61 -14.39
N VAL A 73 -2.76 5.82 -14.04
CA VAL A 73 -1.78 6.04 -12.97
C VAL A 73 -2.32 5.61 -11.60
N VAL A 74 -3.58 5.95 -11.27
CA VAL A 74 -4.22 5.51 -10.02
C VAL A 74 -4.30 3.98 -9.95
N PHE A 75 -4.61 3.32 -11.08
CA PHE A 75 -4.65 1.86 -11.16
C PHE A 75 -3.27 1.23 -10.97
N ALA A 76 -2.22 1.82 -11.57
CA ALA A 76 -0.84 1.38 -11.37
C ALA A 76 -0.40 1.56 -9.91
N CYS A 77 -0.77 2.67 -9.25
CA CYS A 77 -0.52 2.87 -7.83
C CYS A 77 -1.23 1.82 -6.96
N ALA A 78 -2.44 1.41 -7.30
CA ALA A 78 -3.16 0.36 -6.57
C ALA A 78 -2.43 -0.98 -6.63
N ILE A 79 -1.90 -1.35 -7.80
CA ILE A 79 -1.08 -2.56 -7.97
C ILE A 79 0.21 -2.44 -7.14
N ALA A 80 0.92 -1.30 -7.24
CA ALA A 80 2.14 -1.07 -6.48
C ALA A 80 1.90 -1.18 -4.95
N TYR A 81 0.76 -0.68 -4.46
CA TYR A 81 0.38 -0.78 -3.06
C TYR A 81 0.17 -2.23 -2.58
N LEU A 82 -0.33 -3.11 -3.45
CA LEU A 82 -0.49 -4.53 -3.15
C LEU A 82 0.84 -5.30 -3.20
N VAL A 83 1.78 -4.88 -4.05
CA VAL A 83 3.07 -5.56 -4.26
C VAL A 83 4.12 -5.12 -3.22
N LEU A 84 4.07 -3.86 -2.77
CA LEU A 84 5.00 -3.30 -1.78
C LEU A 84 5.15 -4.13 -0.50
N PRO A 85 4.08 -4.57 0.19
CA PRO A 85 4.22 -5.38 1.39
C PRO A 85 4.89 -6.73 1.10
N GLY A 86 4.68 -7.32 -0.08
CA GLY A 86 5.36 -8.55 -0.50
C GLY A 86 6.86 -8.34 -0.72
N MET A 87 7.24 -7.25 -1.40
CA MET A 87 8.65 -6.88 -1.62
C MET A 87 9.36 -6.49 -0.33
N LEU A 88 8.69 -5.73 0.55
CA LEU A 88 9.21 -5.34 1.86
C LEU A 88 9.42 -6.58 2.73
N ASN A 89 8.47 -7.52 2.77
CA ASN A 89 8.66 -8.78 3.51
C ASN A 89 9.75 -9.69 2.90
N GLY A 90 10.01 -9.60 1.59
CA GLY A 90 11.09 -10.32 0.92
C GLY A 90 12.48 -9.74 1.18
N ILE A 91 12.61 -8.41 1.25
CA ILE A 91 13.88 -7.70 1.53
C ILE A 91 14.21 -7.68 3.03
N LEU A 92 13.19 -7.49 3.88
CA LEU A 92 13.37 -7.40 5.33
C LEU A 92 13.48 -8.78 6.00
N GLY A 93 13.17 -9.86 5.27
CA GLY A 93 13.22 -11.24 5.74
C GLY A 93 12.13 -11.57 6.76
N LYS A 94 11.38 -12.66 6.52
CA LYS A 94 10.38 -13.18 7.48
C LYS A 94 10.97 -14.07 8.58
N GLY A 95 12.29 -14.25 8.63
CA GLY A 95 12.91 -15.20 9.53
C GLY A 95 14.29 -14.75 9.94
N CYS A 96 14.57 -14.93 11.22
CA CYS A 96 15.88 -14.84 11.82
C CYS A 96 16.91 -15.66 10.98
N ILE A 97 18.15 -15.16 10.83
CA ILE A 97 19.28 -15.92 10.25
C ILE A 97 19.80 -16.96 11.22
#